data_AF-A0A534WYV7-F1
#
_entry.id   AF-A0A534WYV7-F1
#
_cell.length_a   1.000
_cell.length_b   1.000
_cell.length_c   1.000
_cell.angle_alpha   90.00
_cell.angle_beta   90.00
_cell.angle_gamma   90.00
#
_symmetry.space_group_name_H-M   'P 1'
#
loop_
_entity.id
_entity.type
_entity.pdbx_description
1 polymer ?
#
loop_
_entity_poly.entity_id
_entity_poly.type
_entity_poly.pdbx_seq_one_letter_code
_entity_poly.pdbx_strand_id
1 'polypeptide(L)'
;METGQPNPRPPENVKSGAADAQPTGETNGGATAPKIVAPPPGAPPPQPAADERVRTLSTFHRVMGRPESASIAGAVLVFVVFALAASDSGMFALDGVINWATVSAYLGIVATGACLLMIAGEFDLSLGSMIGFTGMMAAIPPLFYGVPVWAAMLAALACALLIGWVNGQLVVRTGLPSFIVTLGFLFILRGLTLALSIIFANRTIVSGIGDLAA
;
A
#
# COMPACT_ATOMS: atom_id res chain seq x y z
N MET A 1 -4.39 48.99 -30.51
CA MET A 1 -4.12 48.91 -31.96
C MET A 1 -2.92 47.99 -32.14
N GLU A 2 -3.14 46.75 -32.57
CA GLU A 2 -2.19 46.06 -33.43
C GLU A 2 -2.92 44.90 -34.12
N THR A 3 -2.84 44.88 -35.45
CA THR A 3 -3.27 43.80 -36.34
C THR A 3 -2.14 42.77 -36.41
N GLY A 4 -2.34 41.46 -36.51
CA GLY A 4 -3.39 40.73 -37.19
C GLY A 4 -2.84 40.08 -38.46
N GLN A 5 -2.57 38.76 -38.43
CA GLN A 5 -2.97 37.75 -39.43
C GLN A 5 -2.20 36.41 -39.23
N PRO A 6 -2.85 35.25 -39.49
CA PRO A 6 -2.24 33.92 -39.39
C PRO A 6 -1.53 33.48 -40.69
N ASN A 7 -0.48 32.66 -40.55
CA ASN A 7 0.32 32.14 -41.66
C ASN A 7 -0.35 30.93 -42.37
N PRO A 8 -0.58 30.96 -43.70
CA PRO A 8 -1.17 29.83 -44.44
C PRO A 8 -0.18 28.71 -44.77
N ARG A 9 -0.66 27.46 -44.82
CA ARG A 9 0.12 26.29 -45.27
C ARG A 9 0.02 26.12 -46.80
N PRO A 10 1.13 25.93 -47.53
CA PRO A 10 1.14 25.62 -48.97
C PRO A 10 0.70 24.15 -49.27
N PRO A 11 0.38 23.82 -50.53
CA PRO A 11 -0.62 22.79 -50.83
C PRO A 11 -0.13 21.35 -51.06
N GLU A 12 -1.14 20.48 -51.04
CA GLU A 12 -1.20 19.06 -51.38
C GLU A 12 -0.54 18.71 -52.73
N ASN A 13 0.18 17.58 -52.77
CA ASN A 13 0.86 17.11 -53.98
C ASN A 13 0.21 15.80 -54.48
N VAL A 14 -0.71 15.96 -55.42
CA VAL A 14 -1.48 14.88 -56.06
C VAL A 14 -0.56 14.03 -56.96
N LYS A 15 -0.63 12.70 -56.83
CA LYS A 15 -0.26 11.77 -57.91
C LYS A 15 -1.51 11.03 -58.37
N SER A 16 -1.81 11.13 -59.67
CA SER A 16 -3.04 10.66 -60.30
C SER A 16 -2.78 9.55 -61.31
N GLY A 17 -3.63 8.50 -61.30
CA GLY A 17 -3.77 7.44 -62.32
C GLY A 17 -2.57 6.48 -62.48
N ALA A 18 -2.68 5.29 -63.10
CA ALA A 18 -3.80 4.41 -63.46
C ALA A 18 -3.18 3.03 -63.85
N ALA A 19 -3.86 1.88 -64.02
CA ALA A 19 -5.28 1.52 -63.98
C ALA A 19 -5.43 0.01 -63.56
N ASP A 20 -6.66 -0.51 -63.61
CA ASP A 20 -7.07 -1.90 -63.94
C ASP A 20 -6.11 -3.09 -63.70
N ALA A 21 -6.47 -3.97 -62.77
CA ALA A 21 -7.13 -5.24 -63.13
C ALA A 21 -7.47 -6.09 -61.90
N GLN A 22 -8.76 -6.43 -61.76
CA GLN A 22 -9.22 -7.61 -61.03
C GLN A 22 -10.26 -8.29 -61.95
N PRO A 23 -10.22 -9.62 -62.12
CA PRO A 23 -11.32 -10.39 -61.54
C PRO A 23 -10.95 -11.80 -61.01
N THR A 24 -11.57 -12.13 -59.88
CA THR A 24 -12.18 -13.43 -59.50
C THR A 24 -11.49 -14.78 -59.82
N GLY A 25 -11.36 -15.61 -58.78
CA GLY A 25 -11.11 -17.05 -58.93
C GLY A 25 -11.01 -17.76 -57.57
N GLU A 26 -12.14 -18.15 -56.99
CA GLU A 26 -12.17 -18.96 -55.75
C GLU A 26 -11.69 -20.39 -56.01
N THR A 27 -11.03 -21.03 -55.04
CA THR A 27 -11.23 -22.47 -54.71
C THR A 27 -10.52 -22.88 -53.40
N ASN A 28 -11.31 -22.96 -52.33
CA ASN A 28 -11.44 -24.09 -51.41
C ASN A 28 -10.23 -25.00 -51.05
N GLY A 29 -9.96 -25.10 -49.74
CA GLY A 29 -9.71 -26.39 -49.08
C GLY A 29 -8.26 -26.88 -48.92
N GLY A 30 -7.80 -26.98 -47.67
CA GLY A 30 -6.65 -27.84 -47.32
C GLY A 30 -5.76 -27.31 -46.20
N ALA A 31 -6.03 -27.70 -44.95
CA ALA A 31 -5.06 -27.54 -43.87
C ALA A 31 -3.89 -28.52 -44.09
N THR A 32 -2.76 -28.01 -44.57
CA THR A 32 -1.54 -28.80 -44.78
C THR A 32 -0.85 -29.05 -43.44
N ALA A 33 -1.08 -30.23 -42.87
CA ALA A 33 -0.35 -30.69 -41.69
C ALA A 33 1.16 -30.74 -41.96
N PRO A 34 2.02 -30.46 -40.96
CA PRO A 34 3.47 -30.51 -41.13
C PRO A 34 3.92 -31.93 -41.50
N LYS A 35 4.65 -32.06 -42.60
CA LYS A 35 5.25 -33.35 -43.00
C LYS A 35 6.27 -33.79 -41.96
N ILE A 36 5.92 -34.82 -41.18
CA ILE A 36 6.86 -35.53 -40.33
C ILE A 36 7.78 -36.35 -41.26
N VAL A 37 8.98 -35.82 -41.52
CA VAL A 37 10.03 -36.57 -42.21
C VAL A 37 10.56 -37.63 -41.25
N ALA A 38 10.47 -38.90 -41.63
CA ALA A 38 11.03 -40.00 -40.84
C ALA A 38 12.57 -39.87 -40.77
N PRO A 39 13.21 -40.13 -39.62
CA PRO A 39 14.66 -40.10 -39.51
C PRO A 39 15.33 -41.11 -40.46
N PRO A 40 16.52 -40.82 -41.02
CA PRO A 40 17.24 -41.78 -41.84
C PRO A 40 17.63 -43.02 -41.02
N PRO A 41 17.51 -44.24 -41.59
CA PRO A 41 17.80 -45.47 -40.86
C PRO A 41 19.30 -45.57 -40.54
N GLY A 42 19.62 -45.69 -39.25
CA GLY A 42 21.01 -45.78 -38.75
C GLY A 42 21.47 -44.59 -37.90
N ALA A 43 20.66 -43.53 -37.74
CA ALA A 43 20.94 -42.50 -36.74
C ALA A 43 20.94 -43.12 -35.32
N PRO A 44 21.91 -42.78 -34.45
CA PRO A 44 21.85 -43.14 -33.04
C PRO A 44 20.52 -42.66 -32.43
N PRO A 45 19.92 -43.38 -31.46
CA PRO A 45 18.70 -42.92 -30.81
C PRO A 45 18.94 -41.52 -30.23
N PRO A 46 17.99 -40.58 -30.38
CA PRO A 46 18.13 -39.24 -29.83
C PRO A 46 18.45 -39.35 -28.34
N GLN A 47 19.65 -38.94 -27.95
CA GLN A 47 19.99 -38.84 -26.53
C GLN A 47 18.96 -37.88 -25.91
N PRO A 48 18.28 -38.26 -24.82
CA PRO A 48 17.35 -37.36 -24.17
C PRO A 48 18.11 -36.08 -23.85
N ALA A 49 17.69 -34.96 -24.46
CA ALA A 49 18.23 -33.66 -24.09
C ALA A 49 18.00 -33.52 -22.59
N ALA A 50 19.08 -33.46 -21.81
CA ALA A 50 19.01 -33.45 -20.35
C ALA A 50 18.06 -32.32 -19.95
N ASP A 51 16.96 -32.67 -19.29
CA ASP A 51 15.77 -31.82 -19.24
C ASP A 51 16.04 -30.57 -18.40
N GLU A 52 16.50 -29.50 -19.06
CA GLU A 52 16.91 -28.25 -18.41
C GLU A 52 15.72 -27.53 -17.72
N ARG A 53 14.49 -28.01 -17.97
CA ARG A 53 13.28 -27.67 -17.22
C ARG A 53 13.37 -28.07 -15.74
N VAL A 54 14.29 -28.96 -15.38
CA VAL A 54 14.60 -29.35 -13.99
C VAL A 54 15.93 -28.74 -13.51
N ARG A 55 16.26 -27.50 -13.93
CA ARG A 55 17.15 -26.66 -13.13
C ARG A 55 16.51 -26.48 -11.75
N THR A 56 17.01 -27.22 -10.76
CA THR A 56 16.67 -27.03 -9.35
C THR A 56 17.14 -25.64 -8.92
N LEU A 57 16.27 -24.64 -9.07
CA LEU A 57 16.49 -23.31 -8.53
C LEU A 57 16.82 -23.47 -7.05
N SER A 58 18.05 -23.10 -6.67
CA SER A 58 18.55 -23.25 -5.32
C SER A 58 17.51 -22.74 -4.34
N THR A 59 17.21 -23.54 -3.31
CA THR A 59 16.22 -23.20 -2.26
C THR A 59 16.46 -21.80 -1.70
N PHE A 60 17.72 -21.35 -1.68
CA PHE A 60 18.15 -20.00 -1.35
C PHE A 60 17.47 -18.91 -2.21
N HIS A 61 17.49 -19.01 -3.54
CA HIS A 61 16.79 -18.07 -4.43
C HIS A 61 15.27 -18.14 -4.26
N ARG A 62 14.72 -19.33 -3.99
CA ARG A 62 13.28 -19.50 -3.72
C ARG A 62 12.84 -18.87 -2.40
N VAL A 63 13.68 -18.90 -1.36
CA VAL A 63 13.42 -18.24 -0.07
C VAL A 63 13.58 -16.73 -0.20
N MET A 64 14.63 -16.27 -0.89
CA MET A 64 14.96 -14.85 -1.08
C MET A 64 14.01 -14.10 -2.02
N GLY A 65 13.21 -14.83 -2.81
CA GLY A 65 12.15 -14.27 -3.65
C GLY A 65 10.81 -14.05 -2.93
N ARG A 66 10.71 -14.30 -1.62
CA ARG A 66 9.45 -14.18 -0.87
C ARG A 66 9.34 -12.81 -0.18
N PRO A 67 8.18 -12.13 -0.18
CA PRO A 67 8.04 -10.82 0.49
C PRO A 67 8.41 -10.86 1.98
N GLU A 68 8.12 -11.97 2.66
CA GLU A 68 8.49 -12.23 4.05
C GLU A 68 10.01 -12.25 4.31
N SER A 69 10.85 -12.57 3.31
CA SER A 69 12.30 -12.50 3.51
C SER A 69 12.82 -11.06 3.54
N ALA A 70 12.12 -10.12 2.88
CA ALA A 70 12.51 -8.71 2.88
C ALA A 70 12.25 -8.04 4.23
N SER A 71 11.13 -8.34 4.91
CA SER A 71 10.85 -7.82 6.25
C SER A 71 11.80 -8.40 7.31
N ILE A 72 12.10 -9.71 7.23
CA ILE A 72 13.09 -10.35 8.11
C ILE A 72 14.48 -9.77 7.88
N ALA A 73 14.94 -9.65 6.62
CA ALA A 73 16.24 -9.08 6.29
C ALA A 73 16.35 -7.61 6.74
N GLY A 74 15.29 -6.81 6.57
CA GLY A 74 15.22 -5.44 7.06
C GLY A 74 15.32 -5.36 8.58
N ALA A 75 14.59 -6.21 9.31
CA ALA A 75 14.68 -6.27 10.77
C ALA A 75 16.09 -6.65 11.24
N VAL A 76 16.70 -7.70 10.66
CA VAL A 76 18.07 -8.11 10.98
C VAL A 76 19.06 -6.99 10.68
N LEU A 77 18.93 -6.30 9.53
CA LEU A 77 19.80 -5.18 9.17
C LEU A 77 19.71 -4.04 10.20
N VAL A 78 18.50 -3.65 10.61
CA VAL A 78 18.30 -2.62 11.65
C VAL A 78 18.95 -3.07 12.96
N PHE A 79 18.72 -4.30 13.42
CA PHE A 79 19.33 -4.82 14.65
C PHE A 79 20.87 -4.83 14.57
N VAL A 80 21.47 -5.23 13.45
CA VAL A 80 22.93 -5.22 13.26
C VAL A 80 23.48 -3.79 13.25
N VAL A 81 22.82 -2.86 12.55
CA VAL A 81 23.26 -1.45 12.49
C VAL A 81 23.26 -0.82 13.89
N PHE A 82 22.18 -0.98 14.67
CA PHE A 82 22.15 -0.44 16.03
C PHE A 82 22.99 -1.24 17.04
N ALA A 83 23.24 -2.54 16.81
CA ALA A 83 24.21 -3.31 17.61
C ALA A 83 25.64 -2.78 17.48
N LEU A 84 26.00 -2.29 16.30
CA LEU A 84 27.33 -1.71 16.04
C LEU A 84 27.42 -0.22 16.38
N ALA A 85 26.35 0.56 16.11
CA ALA A 85 26.37 2.02 16.26
C ALA A 85 25.90 2.52 17.63
N ALA A 86 25.21 1.69 18.42
CA ALA A 86 24.53 2.10 19.64
C ALA A 86 24.63 1.08 20.79
N SER A 87 25.64 0.19 20.80
CA SER A 87 25.88 -0.78 21.87
C SER A 87 25.86 -0.15 23.27
N ASP A 88 26.56 0.98 23.41
CA ASP A 88 26.81 1.62 24.71
C ASP A 88 25.69 2.60 25.12
N SER A 89 24.67 2.78 24.26
CA SER A 89 23.54 3.67 24.53
C SER A 89 22.52 3.14 25.54
N GLY A 90 22.68 1.89 25.99
CA GLY A 90 21.69 1.18 26.80
C GLY A 90 20.51 0.60 26.01
N MET A 91 20.46 0.72 24.68
CA MET A 91 19.35 0.19 23.86
C MET A 91 19.10 -1.33 24.03
N PHE A 92 20.16 -2.10 24.33
CA PHE A 92 20.09 -3.54 24.61
C PHE A 92 20.05 -3.88 26.11
N ALA A 93 20.13 -2.88 27.00
CA ALA A 93 19.84 -3.08 28.42
C ALA A 93 18.33 -3.26 28.62
N LEU A 94 17.92 -3.78 29.78
CA LEU A 94 16.52 -4.14 30.07
C LEU A 94 15.55 -2.97 29.82
N ASP A 95 15.88 -1.77 30.28
CA ASP A 95 15.04 -0.57 30.08
C ASP A 95 14.92 -0.16 28.61
N GLY A 96 16.03 -0.25 27.86
CA GLY A 96 16.05 -0.01 26.41
C GLY A 96 15.18 -1.00 25.66
N VAL A 97 15.29 -2.29 26.00
CA VAL A 97 14.46 -3.37 25.45
C VAL A 97 12.99 -3.16 25.76
N ILE A 98 12.63 -2.85 27.00
CA ILE A 98 11.24 -2.55 27.39
C ILE A 98 10.70 -1.34 26.60
N ASN A 99 11.50 -0.29 26.43
CA ASN A 99 11.08 0.92 25.73
C ASN A 99 10.76 0.66 24.24
N TRP A 100 11.69 0.08 23.46
CA TRP A 100 11.40 -0.18 22.04
C TRP A 100 10.37 -1.31 21.87
N ALA A 101 10.37 -2.33 22.73
CA ALA A 101 9.37 -3.41 22.67
C ALA A 101 7.96 -2.90 22.97
N THR A 102 7.78 -1.92 23.86
CA THR A 102 6.47 -1.31 24.15
C THR A 102 5.91 -0.60 22.92
N VAL A 103 6.74 0.19 22.23
CA VAL A 103 6.35 0.85 20.97
C VAL A 103 6.09 -0.18 19.86
N SER A 104 6.92 -1.22 19.73
CA SER A 104 6.72 -2.30 18.77
C SER A 104 5.44 -3.10 19.04
N ALA A 105 5.08 -3.36 20.30
CA ALA A 105 3.85 -4.04 20.67
C ALA A 105 2.61 -3.22 20.29
N TYR A 106 2.64 -1.90 20.57
CA TYR A 106 1.59 -0.97 20.15
C TYR A 106 1.40 -0.98 18.62
N LEU A 107 2.50 -0.82 17.86
CA LEU A 107 2.46 -0.84 16.39
C LEU A 107 2.02 -2.22 15.86
N GLY A 108 2.42 -3.31 16.50
CA GLY A 108 2.05 -4.69 16.14
C GLY A 108 0.55 -4.96 16.29
N ILE A 109 -0.08 -4.46 17.35
CA ILE A 109 -1.54 -4.55 17.56
C ILE A 109 -2.27 -3.80 16.42
N VAL A 110 -1.84 -2.58 16.11
CA VAL A 110 -2.43 -1.77 15.01
C VAL A 110 -2.21 -2.44 13.64
N ALA A 111 -1.00 -2.95 13.38
CA ALA A 111 -0.64 -3.63 12.14
C ALA A 111 -1.42 -4.94 11.95
N THR A 112 -1.75 -5.66 13.04
CA THR A 112 -2.59 -6.87 12.97
C THR A 112 -4.00 -6.52 12.48
N GLY A 113 -4.59 -5.43 12.98
CA GLY A 113 -5.88 -4.94 12.48
C GLY A 113 -5.84 -4.52 11.01
N ALA A 114 -4.81 -3.77 10.61
CA ALA A 114 -4.60 -3.37 9.21
C ALA A 114 -4.39 -4.58 8.28
N CYS A 115 -3.67 -5.62 8.76
CA CYS A 115 -3.45 -6.86 8.02
C CYS A 115 -4.76 -7.61 7.75
N LEU A 116 -5.68 -7.68 8.73
CA LEU A 116 -6.99 -8.30 8.53
C LEU A 116 -7.82 -7.59 7.46
N LEU A 117 -7.74 -6.25 7.36
CA LEU A 117 -8.38 -5.49 6.29
C LEU A 117 -7.73 -5.75 4.93
N MET A 118 -6.40 -5.77 4.85
CA MET A 118 -5.67 -6.10 3.62
C MET A 118 -5.97 -7.52 3.12
N ILE A 119 -6.15 -8.49 4.03
CA ILE A 119 -6.59 -9.86 3.69
C ILE A 119 -8.01 -9.87 3.12
N ALA A 120 -8.89 -9.00 3.63
CA ALA A 120 -10.24 -8.80 3.07
C ALA A 120 -10.25 -8.03 1.74
N GLY A 121 -9.10 -7.55 1.24
CA GLY A 121 -8.97 -6.75 0.02
C GLY A 121 -9.22 -5.25 0.21
N GLU A 122 -9.35 -4.79 1.47
CA GLU A 122 -9.70 -3.41 1.81
C GLU A 122 -8.52 -2.63 2.38
N PHE A 123 -8.58 -1.30 2.29
CA PHE A 123 -7.55 -0.40 2.83
C PHE A 123 -8.17 0.69 3.70
N ASP A 124 -7.64 0.88 4.91
CA ASP A 124 -8.06 1.93 5.84
C ASP A 124 -6.95 2.98 6.03
N LEU A 125 -7.17 4.19 5.48
CA LEU A 125 -6.31 5.35 5.76
C LEU A 125 -6.68 6.02 7.08
N SER A 126 -7.92 5.89 7.54
CA SER A 126 -8.44 6.59 8.71
C SER A 126 -7.80 6.13 10.02
N LEU A 127 -7.18 4.94 10.06
CA LEU A 127 -6.50 4.40 11.25
C LEU A 127 -5.53 5.40 11.91
N GLY A 128 -4.78 6.17 11.12
CA GLY A 128 -3.84 7.17 11.65
C GLY A 128 -4.54 8.33 12.35
N SER A 129 -5.71 8.76 11.84
CA SER A 129 -6.55 9.78 12.48
C SER A 129 -7.37 9.23 13.66
N MET A 130 -7.74 7.94 13.62
CA MET A 130 -8.42 7.24 14.70
C MET A 130 -7.58 7.21 15.98
N ILE A 131 -6.27 7.01 15.87
CA ILE A 131 -5.35 7.05 17.03
C ILE A 131 -5.44 8.40 17.76
N GLY A 132 -5.34 9.52 17.03
CA GLY A 132 -5.45 10.86 17.62
C GLY A 132 -6.85 11.16 18.17
N PHE A 133 -7.89 10.79 17.42
CA PHE A 133 -9.28 11.01 17.83
C PHE A 133 -9.64 10.23 19.10
N THR A 134 -9.31 8.94 19.15
CA THR A 134 -9.56 8.09 20.32
C THR A 134 -8.75 8.52 21.53
N GLY A 135 -7.52 9.01 21.34
CA GLY A 135 -6.73 9.67 22.38
C GLY A 135 -7.46 10.88 23.00
N MET A 136 -8.03 11.76 22.18
CA MET A 136 -8.85 12.89 22.67
C MET A 136 -10.12 12.42 23.40
N MET A 137 -10.78 11.37 22.89
CA MET A 137 -11.97 10.78 23.54
C MET A 137 -11.66 10.10 24.88
N ALA A 138 -10.46 9.55 25.06
CA ALA A 138 -10.00 9.02 26.34
C ALA A 138 -9.55 10.12 27.32
N ALA A 139 -9.00 11.23 26.81
CA ALA A 139 -8.44 12.31 27.62
C ALA A 139 -9.47 13.36 28.10
N ILE A 140 -10.46 13.72 27.28
CA ILE A 140 -11.42 14.78 27.62
C ILE A 140 -12.31 14.42 28.84
N PRO A 141 -12.94 13.23 28.93
CA PRO A 141 -13.86 12.93 30.04
C PRO A 141 -13.20 12.97 31.42
N PRO A 142 -11.98 12.43 31.64
CA PRO A 142 -11.29 12.57 32.92
C PRO A 142 -10.86 14.01 33.22
N LEU A 143 -10.33 14.74 32.23
CA LEU A 143 -9.78 16.09 32.44
C LEU A 143 -10.85 17.15 32.71
N PHE A 144 -12.00 17.09 32.04
CA PHE A 144 -13.02 18.15 32.08
C PHE A 144 -14.29 17.77 32.85
N TYR A 145 -14.56 16.47 33.04
CA TYR A 145 -15.79 15.98 33.67
C TYR A 145 -15.53 15.06 34.87
N GLY A 146 -14.26 14.83 35.25
CA GLY A 146 -13.89 13.98 36.39
C GLY A 146 -14.24 12.50 36.22
N VAL A 147 -14.52 12.05 35.00
CA VAL A 147 -14.90 10.65 34.69
C VAL A 147 -13.68 9.75 34.94
N PRO A 148 -13.82 8.58 35.61
CA PRO A 148 -12.68 7.70 35.84
C PRO A 148 -12.12 7.17 34.51
N VAL A 149 -10.77 7.10 34.42
CA VAL A 149 -10.03 6.82 33.18
C VAL A 149 -10.51 5.53 32.50
N TRP A 150 -10.79 4.46 33.25
CA TRP A 150 -11.28 3.21 32.68
C TRP A 150 -12.61 3.36 31.93
N ALA A 151 -13.53 4.21 32.41
CA ALA A 151 -14.80 4.46 31.75
C ALA A 151 -14.63 5.31 30.49
N ALA A 152 -13.71 6.28 30.52
CA ALA A 152 -13.33 7.06 29.34
C ALA A 152 -12.68 6.18 28.25
N MET A 153 -11.84 5.21 28.63
CA MET A 153 -11.27 4.23 27.70
C MET A 153 -12.34 3.34 27.05
N LEU A 154 -13.33 2.85 27.82
CA LEU A 154 -14.44 2.07 27.28
C LEU A 154 -15.32 2.89 26.33
N ALA A 155 -15.58 4.17 26.66
CA ALA A 155 -16.30 5.08 25.78
C ALA A 155 -15.53 5.35 24.47
N ALA A 156 -14.22 5.61 24.55
CA ALA A 156 -13.37 5.80 23.38
C ALA A 156 -13.32 4.55 22.49
N LEU A 157 -13.26 3.35 23.08
CA LEU A 157 -13.35 2.07 22.36
C LEU A 157 -14.71 1.88 21.68
N ALA A 158 -15.82 2.18 22.37
CA ALA A 158 -17.16 2.10 21.79
C ALA A 158 -17.34 3.07 20.60
N CYS A 159 -16.85 4.30 20.72
CA CYS A 159 -16.82 5.26 19.60
C CYS A 159 -15.96 4.74 18.44
N ALA A 160 -14.78 4.16 18.72
CA ALA A 160 -13.91 3.60 17.69
C ALA A 160 -14.58 2.45 16.91
N LEU A 161 -15.23 1.53 17.63
CA LEU A 161 -15.97 0.42 17.03
C LEU A 161 -17.16 0.91 16.20
N LEU A 162 -17.87 1.95 16.67
CA LEU A 162 -18.97 2.56 15.92
C LEU A 162 -18.48 3.20 14.61
N ILE A 163 -17.36 3.93 14.64
CA ILE A 163 -16.76 4.53 13.44
C ILE A 163 -16.30 3.45 12.46
N GLY A 164 -15.63 2.40 12.94
CA GLY A 164 -15.23 1.26 12.11
C GLY A 164 -16.42 0.54 11.46
N TRP A 165 -17.52 0.38 12.22
CA TRP A 165 -18.78 -0.17 11.69
C TRP A 165 -19.41 0.73 10.63
N VAL A 166 -19.41 2.06 10.81
CA VAL A 166 -19.90 3.00 9.80
C VAL A 166 -19.03 2.94 8.53
N ASN A 167 -17.70 2.90 8.65
CA ASN A 167 -16.80 2.74 7.51
C ASN A 167 -17.11 1.46 6.71
N GLY A 168 -17.19 0.31 7.38
CA GLY A 168 -17.52 -0.97 6.73
C GLY A 168 -18.92 -0.96 6.09
N GLN A 169 -19.92 -0.42 6.80
CA GLN A 169 -21.29 -0.32 6.29
C GLN A 169 -21.38 0.59 5.04
N LEU A 170 -20.62 1.69 5.01
CA LEU A 170 -20.55 2.58 3.85
C LEU A 170 -19.95 1.86 2.64
N VAL A 171 -18.81 1.18 2.79
CA VAL A 171 -18.18 0.41 1.70
C VAL A 171 -19.15 -0.64 1.17
N VAL A 172 -19.71 -1.48 2.04
CA VAL A 172 -20.61 -2.59 1.67
C VAL A 172 -21.91 -2.11 1.01
N ARG A 173 -22.50 -1.00 1.46
CA ARG A 173 -23.79 -0.52 0.92
C ARG A 173 -23.67 0.40 -0.30
N THR A 174 -22.59 1.16 -0.42
CA THR A 174 -22.42 2.14 -1.51
C THR A 174 -21.62 1.60 -2.68
N GLY A 175 -20.83 0.53 -2.48
CA GLY A 175 -19.91 0.02 -3.49
C GLY A 175 -18.73 0.97 -3.78
N LEU A 176 -18.54 2.02 -2.97
CA LEU A 176 -17.40 2.91 -3.08
C LEU A 176 -16.11 2.20 -2.62
N PRO A 177 -14.97 2.37 -3.31
CA PRO A 177 -13.69 1.84 -2.85
C PRO A 177 -13.36 2.30 -1.42
N SER A 178 -12.93 1.38 -0.55
CA SER A 178 -12.58 1.67 0.85
C SER A 178 -11.54 2.78 1.00
N PHE A 179 -10.60 2.90 0.06
CA PHE A 179 -9.67 4.02 -0.01
C PHE A 179 -10.36 5.39 0.04
N ILE A 180 -11.45 5.57 -0.71
CA ILE A 180 -12.18 6.85 -0.78
C ILE A 180 -12.96 7.10 0.51
N VAL A 181 -13.66 6.07 1.02
CA VAL A 181 -14.44 6.16 2.26
C VAL A 181 -13.52 6.49 3.44
N THR A 182 -12.41 5.77 3.58
CA THR A 182 -11.48 5.93 4.72
C THR A 182 -10.60 7.17 4.59
N LEU A 183 -10.30 7.65 3.38
CA LEU A 183 -9.73 9.00 3.16
C LEU A 183 -10.72 10.10 3.59
N GLY A 184 -12.01 9.95 3.29
CA GLY A 184 -13.04 10.87 3.80
C GLY A 184 -13.08 10.90 5.32
N PHE A 185 -13.09 9.71 5.96
CA PHE A 185 -13.04 9.60 7.41
C PHE A 185 -11.73 10.09 8.02
N LEU A 186 -10.59 9.95 7.33
CA LEU A 186 -9.31 10.54 7.77
C LEU A 186 -9.46 12.04 7.99
N PHE A 187 -10.05 12.76 7.03
CA PHE A 187 -10.26 14.20 7.16
C PHE A 187 -11.32 14.56 8.19
N ILE A 188 -12.43 13.83 8.27
CA ILE A 188 -13.48 14.05 9.28
C ILE A 188 -12.91 13.89 10.70
N LEU A 189 -12.24 12.77 10.99
CA LEU A 189 -11.69 12.48 12.31
C LEU A 189 -10.53 13.41 12.67
N ARG A 190 -9.68 13.78 11.71
CA ARG A 190 -8.61 14.78 11.92
C ARG A 190 -9.19 16.16 12.21
N GLY A 191 -10.24 16.56 11.50
CA GLY A 191 -10.99 17.81 11.75
C GLY A 191 -11.65 17.80 13.14
N LEU A 192 -12.34 16.72 13.51
CA LEU A 192 -12.93 16.55 14.85
C LEU A 192 -11.88 16.59 15.96
N THR A 193 -10.74 15.92 15.77
CA THR A 193 -9.63 15.92 16.74
C THR A 193 -9.14 17.36 17.00
N LEU A 194 -8.95 18.15 15.94
CA LEU A 194 -8.57 19.57 16.06
C LEU A 194 -9.67 20.41 16.70
N ALA A 195 -10.93 20.24 16.29
CA ALA A 195 -12.07 20.98 16.85
C ALA A 195 -12.25 20.71 18.35
N LEU A 196 -12.15 19.46 18.78
CA LEU A 196 -12.19 19.08 20.20
C LEU A 196 -11.01 19.67 20.99
N SER A 197 -9.82 19.73 20.39
CA SER A 197 -8.64 20.37 20.99
C SER A 197 -8.85 21.88 21.21
N ILE A 198 -9.52 22.56 20.28
CA ILE A 198 -9.95 23.96 20.45
C ILE A 198 -11.01 24.08 21.55
N ILE A 199 -12.11 23.33 21.44
CA ILE A 199 -13.29 23.50 22.31
C ILE A 199 -12.95 23.24 23.78
N PHE A 200 -12.14 22.22 24.06
CA PHE A 200 -11.82 21.82 25.44
C PHE A 200 -10.48 22.36 25.93
N ALA A 201 -9.41 22.21 25.17
CA ALA A 201 -8.07 22.62 25.60
C ALA A 201 -7.69 24.06 25.18
N ASN A 202 -8.54 24.74 24.41
CA ASN A 202 -8.34 26.08 23.84
C ASN A 202 -7.00 26.27 23.11
N ARG A 203 -6.42 25.17 22.59
CA ARG A 203 -5.13 25.13 21.90
C ARG A 203 -5.13 24.02 20.84
N THR A 204 -4.76 24.37 19.61
CA THR A 204 -4.33 23.42 18.55
C THR A 204 -2.81 23.17 18.56
N ILE A 205 -2.14 23.66 19.60
CA ILE A 205 -0.70 23.61 19.89
C ILE A 205 0.16 24.42 18.90
N VAL A 206 0.36 25.71 19.24
CA VAL A 206 1.71 26.28 19.39
C VAL A 206 1.71 27.05 20.71
N SER A 207 2.66 26.77 21.60
CA SER A 207 2.88 27.55 22.83
C SER A 207 4.32 27.32 23.29
N GLY A 208 5.06 28.41 23.53
CA GLY A 208 6.43 28.33 24.03
C GLY A 208 7.36 27.52 23.12
N ILE A 209 7.46 27.88 21.84
CA ILE A 209 8.77 27.73 21.19
C ILE A 209 9.69 28.58 22.05
N GLY A 210 10.68 27.99 22.73
CA GLY A 210 11.66 28.79 23.44
C GLY A 210 12.35 29.72 22.43
N ASP A 211 12.45 31.05 22.60
CA ASP A 211 12.19 31.93 23.77
C ASP A 211 12.93 31.54 25.08
N LEU A 212 13.55 30.35 25.05
CA LEU A 212 14.32 29.59 26.04
C LEU A 212 15.22 28.54 25.32
N ALA A 213 15.34 28.63 23.99
CA ALA A 213 16.41 27.96 23.24
C ALA A 213 17.72 28.78 23.27
N ALA A 214 17.71 29.86 24.05
CA ALA A 214 18.83 30.66 24.53
C ALA A 214 18.90 30.50 26.07
#